data_AF-A0A967JY12-F1
#
_entry.id   AF-A0A967JY12-F1
#
_cell.length_a   1.000
_cell.length_b   1.000
_cell.length_c   1.000
_cell.angle_alpha   90.00
_cell.angle_beta   90.00
_cell.angle_gamma   90.00
#
_symmetry.space_group_name_H-M   'P 1'
#
loop_
_entity.id
_entity.type
_entity.pdbx_description
1 polymer ?
#
loop_
_entity_poly.entity_id
_entity_poly.type
_entity_poly.pdbx_seq_one_letter_code
_entity_poly.pdbx_strand_id
1 'polypeptide(L)'
;MIQDRVKNNITNKRPNWIAPGFIIDQMMHFIVIWSAVGLFFLTTDSIAGTDAPLWVMIALAYVCITFVWFVIERILNLSNSEYLQSINKTKFPRMLSRAGLVSVYLLIWNWTTAGFSLFISSPYPRSKFRQRAVVTDVSVSLIAMIFLYWALK
;
A
#
# COMPACT_ATOMS: atom_id res chain seq x y z
N MET A 1 -14.70 -15.48 -23.94
CA MET A 1 -14.97 -16.84 -23.41
C MET A 1 -13.78 -17.81 -23.53
N ILE A 2 -13.25 -18.12 -24.71
CA ILE A 2 -12.06 -19.01 -24.86
C ILE A 2 -10.81 -18.34 -24.27
N GLN A 3 -10.64 -17.04 -24.53
CA GLN A 3 -9.54 -16.24 -24.00
C GLN A 3 -9.53 -16.21 -22.46
N ASP A 4 -10.70 -16.10 -21.83
CA ASP A 4 -10.85 -16.07 -20.37
C ASP A 4 -10.51 -17.42 -19.73
N ARG A 5 -10.92 -18.54 -20.36
CA ARG A 5 -10.57 -19.89 -19.88
C ARG A 5 -9.08 -20.17 -19.98
N VAL A 6 -8.44 -19.78 -21.08
CA VAL A 6 -6.99 -19.96 -21.26
C VAL A 6 -6.21 -19.11 -20.27
N LYS A 7 -6.61 -17.85 -20.07
CA LYS A 7 -6.00 -16.94 -19.09
C LYS A 7 -6.16 -17.46 -17.65
N ASN A 8 -7.34 -17.98 -17.29
CA ASN A 8 -7.55 -18.62 -15.99
C ASN A 8 -6.75 -19.93 -15.83
N ASN A 9 -6.64 -20.76 -16.87
CA ASN A 9 -5.87 -22.00 -16.78
C ASN A 9 -4.36 -21.74 -16.63
N ILE A 10 -3.83 -20.74 -17.32
CA ILE A 10 -2.42 -20.33 -17.19
C ILE A 10 -2.18 -19.71 -15.81
N THR A 11 -3.09 -18.84 -15.35
CA THR A 11 -3.03 -18.24 -14.00
C THR A 11 -3.08 -19.30 -12.90
N ASN A 12 -3.89 -20.36 -13.07
CA ASN A 12 -3.99 -21.45 -12.10
C ASN A 12 -2.78 -22.40 -12.13
N LYS A 13 -2.17 -22.64 -13.31
CA LYS A 13 -1.03 -23.57 -13.45
C LYS A 13 0.33 -22.94 -13.14
N ARG A 14 0.51 -21.64 -13.40
CA ARG A 14 1.76 -20.89 -13.14
C ARG A 14 1.45 -19.51 -12.55
N PRO A 15 0.86 -19.44 -11.34
CA PRO A 15 0.50 -18.16 -10.71
C PRO A 15 1.71 -17.22 -10.55
N ASN A 16 2.90 -17.79 -10.35
CA ASN A 16 4.15 -17.04 -10.18
C ASN A 16 4.66 -16.36 -11.46
N TRP A 17 4.15 -16.71 -12.65
CA TRP A 17 4.59 -16.09 -13.92
C TRP A 17 3.99 -14.71 -14.16
N ILE A 18 2.84 -14.43 -13.55
CA ILE A 18 2.13 -13.15 -13.71
C ILE A 18 2.63 -12.14 -12.66
N ALA A 19 3.20 -12.63 -11.56
CA ALA A 19 3.71 -11.84 -10.45
C ALA A 19 4.73 -10.76 -10.87
N PRO A 20 5.77 -11.05 -11.69
CA PRO A 20 6.76 -10.05 -12.05
C PRO A 20 6.16 -8.93 -12.92
N GLY A 21 5.32 -9.29 -13.91
CA GLY A 21 4.66 -8.31 -14.77
C GLY A 21 3.71 -7.40 -14.01
N PHE A 22 2.99 -7.94 -13.03
CA PHE A 22 2.13 -7.14 -12.16
C PHE A 22 2.93 -6.24 -11.22
N ILE A 23 4.05 -6.71 -10.65
CA ILE A 23 4.91 -5.88 -9.81
C ILE A 23 5.47 -4.71 -10.64
N ILE A 24 5.94 -4.98 -11.85
CA ILE A 24 6.43 -3.93 -12.77
C ILE A 24 5.32 -2.92 -13.08
N ASP A 25 4.10 -3.38 -13.35
CA ASP A 25 2.94 -2.50 -13.59
C ASP A 25 2.63 -1.59 -12.39
N GLN A 26 2.67 -2.13 -11.17
CA GLN A 26 2.47 -1.33 -9.95
C GLN A 26 3.62 -0.35 -9.70
N MET A 27 4.87 -0.74 -9.99
CA MET A 27 6.02 0.17 -9.92
C MET A 27 5.90 1.28 -10.95
N MET A 28 5.43 0.98 -12.16
CA MET A 28 5.18 1.98 -13.20
C MET A 28 4.09 2.97 -12.80
N HIS A 29 3.00 2.50 -12.17
CA HIS A 29 2.00 3.40 -11.61
C HIS A 29 2.61 4.36 -10.59
N PHE A 30 3.45 3.87 -9.67
CA PHE A 30 4.20 4.71 -8.73
C PHE A 30 5.10 5.74 -9.44
N ILE A 31 5.86 5.32 -10.46
CA ILE A 31 6.75 6.21 -11.22
C ILE A 31 5.97 7.28 -11.96
N VAL A 32 4.87 6.92 -12.63
CA VAL A 32 4.01 7.85 -13.37
C VAL A 32 3.39 8.87 -12.42
N ILE A 33 2.88 8.41 -11.28
CA ILE A 33 2.32 9.26 -10.24
C ILE A 33 3.38 10.22 -9.69
N TRP A 34 4.57 9.72 -9.36
CA TRP A 34 5.68 10.53 -8.86
C TRP A 34 6.11 11.58 -9.89
N SER A 35 6.25 11.16 -11.14
CA SER A 35 6.64 12.05 -12.24
C SER A 35 5.57 13.10 -12.47
N ALA A 36 4.28 12.75 -12.44
CA ALA A 36 3.19 13.70 -12.61
C ALA A 36 3.15 14.74 -11.48
N VAL A 37 3.37 14.32 -10.23
CA VAL A 37 3.47 15.23 -9.08
C VAL A 37 4.71 16.12 -9.19
N GLY A 38 5.87 15.55 -9.50
CA GLY A 38 7.11 16.31 -9.68
C GLY A 38 7.01 17.31 -10.82
N LEU A 39 6.40 16.92 -11.95
CA LEU A 39 6.17 17.81 -13.08
C LEU A 39 5.19 18.91 -12.71
N PHE A 40 4.14 18.60 -11.93
CA PHE A 40 3.23 19.61 -11.37
C PHE A 40 3.99 20.64 -10.51
N PHE A 41 4.89 20.21 -9.62
CA PHE A 41 5.72 21.14 -8.84
C PHE A 41 6.65 21.98 -9.71
N LEU A 42 7.21 21.42 -10.77
CA LEU A 42 8.12 22.12 -11.69
C LEU A 42 7.39 23.11 -12.63
N THR A 43 6.14 22.85 -12.98
CA THR A 43 5.37 23.71 -13.90
C THR A 43 4.53 24.76 -13.20
N THR A 44 4.34 24.63 -11.88
CA THR A 44 3.45 25.51 -11.11
C THR A 44 4.28 26.43 -10.22
N ASP A 45 5.00 27.37 -10.84
CA ASP A 45 5.99 28.22 -10.16
C ASP A 45 5.45 29.10 -9.02
N SER A 46 4.14 29.33 -8.89
CA SER A 46 3.64 30.33 -7.92
C SER A 46 2.12 30.38 -7.75
N ILE A 47 1.42 29.26 -7.55
CA ILE A 47 0.12 29.39 -6.86
C ILE A 47 0.43 29.47 -5.37
N ALA A 48 0.93 30.63 -4.95
CA ALA A 48 1.11 30.99 -3.55
C ALA A 48 -0.23 30.80 -2.83
N GLY A 49 -0.33 29.72 -2.03
CA GLY A 49 -1.49 29.46 -1.17
C GLY A 49 -2.32 28.22 -1.48
N THR A 50 -1.94 27.34 -2.43
CA THR A 50 -2.65 26.06 -2.59
C THR A 50 -1.85 24.89 -2.01
N ASP A 51 -2.33 24.35 -0.88
CA ASP A 51 -1.90 23.05 -0.32
C ASP A 51 -2.24 21.85 -1.24
N ALA A 52 -2.78 22.11 -2.44
CA ALA A 52 -3.20 21.10 -3.40
C ALA A 52 -2.12 20.03 -3.72
N PRO A 53 -0.82 20.37 -3.89
CA PRO A 53 0.21 19.35 -4.11
C PRO A 53 0.35 18.38 -2.92
N LEU A 54 0.29 18.90 -1.68
CA LEU A 54 0.39 18.12 -0.45
C LEU A 54 -0.79 17.15 -0.32
N TRP A 55 -2.02 17.61 -0.57
CA TRP A 55 -3.21 16.76 -0.50
C TRP A 55 -3.19 15.65 -1.56
N VAL A 56 -2.67 15.92 -2.76
CA VAL A 56 -2.48 14.91 -3.80
C VAL A 56 -1.48 13.85 -3.34
N MET A 57 -0.33 14.25 -2.80
CA MET A 57 0.68 13.31 -2.28
C MET A 57 0.15 12.46 -1.13
N ILE A 58 -0.56 13.06 -0.19
CA ILE A 58 -1.21 12.33 0.90
C ILE A 58 -2.21 11.31 0.31
N ALA A 59 -3.11 11.73 -0.57
CA ALA A 59 -4.09 10.84 -1.20
C ALA A 59 -3.43 9.64 -1.91
N LEU A 60 -2.31 9.89 -2.59
CA LEU A 60 -1.52 8.85 -3.26
C LEU A 60 -0.91 7.86 -2.27
N ALA A 61 -0.34 8.34 -1.16
CA ALA A 61 0.17 7.46 -0.11
C ALA A 61 -0.94 6.55 0.45
N TYR A 62 -2.15 7.08 0.65
CA TYR A 62 -3.31 6.28 1.05
C TYR A 62 -3.67 5.22 0.01
N VAL A 63 -3.74 5.57 -1.28
CA VAL A 63 -4.01 4.60 -2.35
C VAL A 63 -2.95 3.50 -2.38
N CYS A 64 -1.68 3.87 -2.23
CA CYS A 64 -0.57 2.93 -2.26
C CYS A 64 -0.60 1.92 -1.11
N ILE A 65 -0.78 2.37 0.14
CA ILE A 65 -0.77 1.47 1.30
C ILE A 65 -2.06 0.63 1.37
N THR A 66 -3.21 1.19 1.00
CA THR A 66 -4.50 0.51 1.14
C THR A 66 -4.72 -0.46 -0.02
N PHE A 67 -4.47 -0.02 -1.25
CA PHE A 67 -4.81 -0.78 -2.44
C PHE A 67 -3.59 -1.45 -3.09
N VAL A 68 -2.58 -0.68 -3.50
CA VAL A 68 -1.43 -1.23 -4.25
C VAL A 68 -0.70 -2.29 -3.45
N TRP A 69 -0.37 -1.98 -2.19
CA TRP A 69 0.31 -2.92 -1.32
C TRP A 69 -0.52 -4.17 -1.03
N PHE A 70 -1.85 -4.05 -0.90
CA PHE A 70 -2.70 -5.22 -0.74
C PHE A 70 -2.57 -6.19 -1.92
N VAL A 71 -2.49 -5.67 -3.15
CA VAL A 71 -2.31 -6.53 -4.31
C VAL A 71 -0.90 -7.13 -4.36
N ILE A 72 0.14 -6.33 -4.09
CA ILE A 72 1.52 -6.82 -3.97
C ILE A 72 1.61 -7.94 -2.93
N GLU A 73 1.03 -7.74 -1.75
CA GLU A 73 1.05 -8.72 -0.67
C GLU A 73 0.36 -10.03 -1.07
N ARG A 74 -0.77 -9.98 -1.78
CA ARG A 74 -1.43 -11.18 -2.30
C ARG A 74 -0.55 -11.93 -3.29
N ILE A 75 0.13 -11.21 -4.18
CA ILE A 75 0.98 -11.78 -5.22
C ILE A 75 2.22 -12.44 -4.62
N LEU A 76 2.89 -11.76 -3.68
CA LEU A 76 4.06 -12.30 -2.99
C LEU A 76 3.75 -13.56 -2.16
N ASN A 77 2.48 -13.79 -1.85
CA ASN A 77 2.02 -14.92 -1.04
C ASN A 77 1.15 -15.92 -1.80
N LEU A 78 1.20 -15.93 -3.14
CA LEU A 78 0.45 -16.90 -3.97
C LEU A 78 0.80 -18.36 -3.65
N SER A 79 2.04 -18.65 -3.23
CA SER A 79 2.49 -19.98 -2.82
C SER A 79 1.99 -20.42 -1.44
N ASN A 80 1.54 -19.49 -0.60
CA ASN A 80 1.05 -19.77 0.75
C ASN A 80 -0.47 -19.60 0.82
N SER A 81 -1.20 -20.67 0.49
CA SER A 81 -2.67 -20.66 0.40
C SER A 81 -3.35 -20.31 1.73
N GLU A 82 -2.82 -20.76 2.87
CA GLU A 82 -3.34 -20.43 4.21
C GLU A 82 -3.24 -18.93 4.48
N TYR A 83 -2.08 -18.32 4.22
CA TYR A 83 -1.88 -16.89 4.44
C TYR A 83 -2.66 -16.05 3.42
N LEU A 84 -2.76 -16.49 2.17
CA LEU A 84 -3.55 -15.82 1.14
C LEU A 84 -5.05 -15.78 1.51
N GLN A 85 -5.60 -16.87 2.05
CA GLN A 85 -6.97 -16.87 2.59
C GLN A 85 -7.11 -15.89 3.75
N SER A 86 -6.13 -15.82 4.64
CA SER A 86 -6.11 -14.85 5.74
C SER A 86 -6.12 -13.41 5.22
N ILE A 87 -5.29 -13.08 4.23
CA ILE A 87 -5.23 -11.76 3.58
C ILE A 87 -6.60 -11.41 2.99
N ASN A 88 -7.21 -12.32 2.23
CA ASN A 88 -8.51 -12.07 1.59
C ASN A 88 -9.65 -11.86 2.60
N LYS A 89 -9.66 -12.64 3.70
CA LYS A 89 -10.66 -12.50 4.78
C LYS A 89 -10.52 -11.19 5.55
N THR A 90 -9.32 -10.65 5.65
CA THR A 90 -9.02 -9.45 6.44
C THR A 90 -8.77 -8.20 5.60
N LYS A 91 -9.09 -8.21 4.31
CA LYS A 91 -8.78 -7.11 3.37
C LYS A 91 -9.20 -5.73 3.88
N PHE A 92 -10.46 -5.59 4.31
CA PHE A 92 -11.01 -4.32 4.76
C PHE A 92 -10.42 -3.87 6.11
N PRO A 93 -10.39 -4.72 7.15
CA PRO A 93 -9.70 -4.39 8.40
C PRO A 93 -8.24 -3.94 8.18
N ARG A 94 -7.52 -4.59 7.26
CA ARG A 94 -6.13 -4.23 6.93
C ARG A 94 -6.00 -2.90 6.22
N MET A 95 -6.87 -2.62 5.25
CA MET A 95 -6.92 -1.32 4.58
C MET A 95 -7.18 -0.18 5.58
N LEU A 96 -8.17 -0.36 6.46
CA LEU A 96 -8.49 0.62 7.50
C LEU A 96 -7.33 0.78 8.50
N SER A 97 -6.68 -0.31 8.91
CA SER A 97 -5.52 -0.25 9.80
C SER A 97 -4.37 0.54 9.19
N ARG A 98 -4.06 0.33 7.91
CA ARG A 98 -2.98 1.06 7.20
C ARG A 98 -3.31 2.52 7.00
N ALA A 99 -4.56 2.81 6.63
CA ALA A 99 -5.06 4.18 6.52
C ALA A 99 -4.94 4.91 7.87
N GLY A 100 -5.43 4.29 8.95
CA GLY A 100 -5.33 4.84 10.30
C GLY A 100 -3.88 5.04 10.75
N LEU A 101 -2.98 4.08 10.46
CA LEU A 101 -1.54 4.22 10.72
C LEU A 101 -0.97 5.48 10.04
N VAL A 102 -1.26 5.69 8.76
CA VAL A 102 -0.78 6.88 8.04
C VAL A 102 -1.44 8.16 8.58
N SER A 103 -2.72 8.16 8.95
CA SER A 103 -3.34 9.31 9.63
C SER A 103 -2.62 9.66 10.92
N VAL A 104 -2.34 8.67 11.77
CA VAL A 104 -1.67 8.88 13.06
C VAL A 104 -0.23 9.35 12.86
N TYR A 105 0.50 8.77 11.90
CA TYR A 105 1.85 9.22 11.58
C TYR A 105 1.89 10.66 11.06
N LEU A 106 0.93 11.06 10.22
CA LEU A 106 0.79 12.44 9.74
C LEU A 106 0.49 13.43 10.89
N LEU A 107 -0.38 13.04 11.83
CA LEU A 107 -0.81 13.93 12.92
C LEU A 107 0.25 14.14 13.99
N ILE A 108 0.98 13.08 14.36
CA ILE A 108 1.89 13.14 15.52
C ILE A 108 3.31 13.54 15.09
N TRP A 109 3.68 13.31 13.83
CA TRP A 109 5.05 13.47 13.31
C TRP A 109 6.16 12.79 14.15
N ASN A 110 5.75 11.92 15.09
CA ASN A 110 6.61 11.14 15.98
C ASN A 110 6.39 9.66 15.64
N TRP A 111 7.35 9.11 14.90
CA TRP A 111 7.20 7.84 14.19
C TRP A 111 7.24 6.62 15.10
N THR A 112 7.81 6.74 16.30
CA THR A 112 8.03 5.62 17.23
C THR A 112 6.79 5.33 18.09
N THR A 113 6.08 6.35 18.57
CA THR A 113 4.90 6.22 19.44
C THR A 113 3.65 5.77 18.69
N ALA A 114 3.50 6.19 17.43
CA ALA A 114 2.35 5.87 16.59
C ALA A 114 2.31 4.40 16.14
N GLY A 115 3.47 3.79 15.89
CA GLY A 115 3.55 2.37 15.54
C GLY A 115 3.21 1.43 16.70
N PHE A 116 3.55 1.82 17.93
CA PHE A 116 3.29 1.03 19.13
C PHE A 116 1.80 1.01 19.53
N SER A 117 1.11 2.15 19.45
CA SER A 117 -0.31 2.24 19.85
C SER A 117 -1.24 1.41 18.96
N LEU A 118 -0.94 1.32 17.66
CA LEU A 118 -1.70 0.53 16.70
C LEU A 118 -1.32 -0.96 16.70
N PHE A 119 -0.12 -1.34 17.14
CA PHE A 119 0.23 -2.74 17.42
C PHE A 119 -0.72 -3.35 18.48
N ILE A 120 -1.12 -2.53 19.46
CA ILE A 120 -1.98 -2.91 20.58
C ILE A 120 -3.46 -2.86 20.19
N SER A 121 -3.89 -1.85 19.41
CA SER A 121 -5.30 -1.64 19.05
C SER A 121 -5.73 -2.25 17.71
N SER A 122 -4.82 -2.91 16.98
CA SER A 122 -5.13 -3.35 15.62
C SER A 122 -6.34 -4.30 15.56
N PRO A 123 -7.30 -4.07 14.63
CA PRO A 123 -8.55 -4.82 14.50
C PRO A 123 -8.34 -6.21 13.89
N TYR A 124 -7.16 -6.82 14.06
CA TYR A 124 -6.93 -8.17 13.58
C TYR A 124 -7.66 -9.16 14.49
N PRO A 125 -8.56 -10.01 13.93
CA PRO A 125 -9.03 -11.16 14.67
C PRO A 125 -7.83 -12.00 15.11
N ARG A 126 -7.90 -12.63 16.30
CA ARG A 126 -6.84 -13.51 16.82
C ARG A 126 -6.61 -14.66 15.83
N SER A 127 -5.69 -14.47 14.90
CA SER A 127 -5.35 -15.42 13.85
C SER A 127 -3.89 -15.84 13.97
N LYS A 128 -3.58 -17.04 13.45
CA LYS A 128 -2.22 -17.60 13.36
C LYS A 128 -1.23 -16.63 12.68
N PHE A 129 -1.72 -15.76 11.81
CA PHE A 129 -0.91 -14.82 11.03
C PHE A 129 -0.97 -13.37 11.51
N ARG A 130 -1.55 -13.12 12.70
CA ARG A 130 -1.71 -11.76 13.25
C ARG A 130 -0.38 -11.01 13.31
N GLN A 131 0.64 -11.58 13.94
CA GLN A 131 1.94 -10.89 14.09
C GLN A 131 2.53 -10.50 12.74
N ARG A 132 2.51 -11.42 11.76
CA ARG A 132 2.99 -11.15 10.40
C ARG A 132 2.20 -10.02 9.73
N ALA A 133 0.87 -10.04 9.86
CA ALA A 133 0.01 -9.01 9.29
C ALA A 133 0.28 -7.63 9.93
N VAL A 134 0.43 -7.57 11.26
CA VAL A 134 0.76 -6.33 11.99
C VAL A 134 2.10 -5.77 11.52
N VAL A 135 3.16 -6.60 11.53
CA VAL A 135 4.50 -6.17 11.13
C VAL A 135 4.50 -5.64 9.71
N THR A 136 3.78 -6.32 8.81
CA THR A 136 3.66 -5.87 7.41
C THR A 136 2.95 -4.53 7.32
N ASP A 137 1.81 -4.36 7.99
CA ASP A 137 1.00 -3.15 7.89
C ASP A 137 1.72 -1.95 8.52
N VAL A 138 2.39 -2.14 9.67
CA VAL A 138 3.23 -1.11 10.30
C VAL A 138 4.40 -0.72 9.40
N SER A 139 5.13 -1.69 8.85
CA SER A 139 6.31 -1.42 8.01
C SER A 139 5.95 -0.65 6.75
N VAL A 140 4.84 -1.02 6.10
CA VAL A 140 4.40 -0.40 4.85
C VAL A 140 3.91 1.02 5.08
N SER A 141 3.11 1.23 6.12
CA SER A 141 2.67 2.56 6.49
C SER A 141 3.85 3.45 6.89
N LEU A 142 4.88 2.89 7.57
CA LEU A 142 6.11 3.62 7.88
C LEU A 142 6.89 4.01 6.62
N ILE A 143 7.06 3.10 5.65
CA ILE A 143 7.75 3.39 4.38
C ILE A 143 7.02 4.49 3.61
N ALA A 144 5.68 4.42 3.52
CA ALA A 144 4.88 5.45 2.87
C ALA A 144 5.03 6.82 3.54
N MET A 145 5.17 6.85 4.87
CA MET A 145 5.42 8.08 5.62
C MET A 145 6.82 8.63 5.42
N ILE A 146 7.85 7.78 5.40
CA ILE A 146 9.22 8.20 5.07
C ILE A 146 9.23 8.84 3.69
N PHE A 147 8.56 8.20 2.72
CA PHE A 147 8.42 8.72 1.38
C PHE A 147 7.73 10.09 1.34
N LEU A 148 6.59 10.24 2.03
CA LEU A 148 5.92 11.53 2.17
C LEU A 148 6.83 12.59 2.82
N TYR A 149 7.53 12.24 3.91
CA TYR A 149 8.42 13.16 4.61
C TYR A 149 9.53 13.70 3.70
N TRP A 150 10.17 12.82 2.92
CA TRP A 150 11.22 13.21 1.98
C TRP A 150 10.69 14.03 0.81
N ALA A 151 9.49 13.74 0.35
CA ALA A 151 8.92 14.40 -0.81
C ALA A 151 8.27 15.76 -0.46
N LEU A 152 8.08 16.05 0.83
CA LEU A 152 7.64 17.35 1.36
C LEU A 152 8.79 18.27 1.78
N LYS A 153 10.04 17.79 1.67
CA LYS A 153 11.25 18.53 2.02
C LYS A 153 11.97 18.99 0.75
#